data_AF-A0A6G3CN66-F1
#
_entry.id   AF-A0A6G3CN66-F1
#
_cell.length_a   1.000
_cell.length_b   1.000
_cell.length_c   1.000
_cell.angle_alpha   90.00
_cell.angle_beta   90.00
_cell.angle_gamma   90.00
#
_symmetry.space_group_name_H-M   'P 1'
#
loop_
_entity.id
_entity.type
_entity.pdbx_description
1 polymer ?
#
loop_
_entity_poly.entity_id
_entity_poly.type
_entity_poly.pdbx_seq_one_letter_code
_entity_poly.pdbx_strand_id
1 'polypeptide(L)'
;MPTFEQLLTAGLGPMETAVTQWTEMIGKLKTPLQDDAKAMKSKADKSTWKGENATVTKEFVTKTAKEFSDAVTEAESVRDLLKDAHGLFKSAQDDLKHAYENPPPGIVIYPNGVLSHRVHPDRRSEDSTEPVATEAQFEALRGKLEGILKRANEADELCAWGLRALIRNHPNDFGSTDFNGIADAKRARAEEKQQGENGREAAKLYARWEHLDEKERERLLTLAEQGKNSPAFSEQLMTNLSYRGRDQQEAVLLLASSLESGGRDGQLSGTDARLYKALSGSLATATGPDSSIGTPGGVTSAWTDKLITTARDGNGLPMRHPGAIGGGAATLKDLTDLMAADAGDKAYDPKDEKSSPYDKDKGDPVFSEAFLTEVGDTIRDWETDNDDAYDGVMKNWQGTQEDPMKGLLNAMSRNPSASTHYFDPNTTDNLKYFLEDREWPGGAVEDKMPDELKQTSARAELGAALEAGATGREPGSPLH
;
A
#
# COMPACT_ATOMS: atom_id res chain seq x y z
N MET A 1 -15.22 10.60 23.63
CA MET A 1 -16.66 10.79 23.84
C MET A 1 -16.92 12.17 24.41
N PRO A 2 -17.80 12.99 23.80
CA PRO A 2 -18.15 14.28 24.34
C PRO A 2 -18.91 14.10 25.66
N THR A 3 -18.69 15.02 26.59
CA THR A 3 -19.53 15.14 27.79
C THR A 3 -20.92 15.66 27.42
N PHE A 4 -21.88 15.47 28.33
CA PHE A 4 -23.23 16.01 28.19
C PHE A 4 -23.22 17.52 27.92
N GLU A 5 -22.47 18.27 28.74
CA GLU A 5 -22.36 19.72 28.61
C GLU A 5 -21.75 20.12 27.25
N GLN A 6 -20.65 19.48 26.85
CA GLN A 6 -19.99 19.75 25.57
C GLN A 6 -20.94 19.57 24.38
N LEU A 7 -21.71 18.48 24.34
CA LEU A 7 -22.66 18.25 23.24
C LEU A 7 -23.83 19.24 23.30
N LEU A 8 -24.35 19.51 24.50
CA LEU A 8 -25.49 20.43 24.70
C LEU A 8 -25.17 21.84 24.20
N THR A 9 -23.95 22.32 24.44
CA THR A 9 -23.53 23.70 24.14
C THR A 9 -22.65 23.84 22.90
N ALA A 10 -22.37 22.74 22.17
CA ALA A 10 -21.51 22.78 21.00
C ALA A 10 -22.00 23.79 19.95
N GLY A 11 -21.10 24.68 19.52
CA GLY A 11 -21.36 25.61 18.42
C GLY A 11 -21.03 24.96 17.08
N LEU A 12 -22.05 24.56 16.31
CA LEU A 12 -21.86 23.83 15.04
C LEU A 12 -21.68 24.74 13.81
N GLY A 13 -21.91 26.04 13.94
CA GLY A 13 -21.82 27.02 12.84
C GLY A 13 -20.47 27.08 12.09
N PRO A 14 -19.31 26.98 12.76
CA PRO A 14 -18.02 26.92 12.06
C PRO A 14 -17.90 25.72 11.12
N MET A 15 -18.48 24.58 11.48
CA MET A 15 -18.48 23.37 10.64
C MET A 15 -19.36 23.54 9.40
N GLU A 16 -20.54 24.14 9.56
CA GLU A 16 -21.39 24.54 8.43
C GLU A 16 -20.66 25.51 7.49
N THR A 17 -19.95 26.49 8.05
CA THR A 17 -19.12 27.43 7.28
C THR A 17 -18.02 26.70 6.49
N ALA A 18 -17.34 25.74 7.11
CA ALA A 18 -16.34 24.92 6.44
C ALA A 18 -16.93 24.12 5.27
N VAL A 19 -18.12 23.53 5.43
CA VAL A 19 -18.84 22.83 4.35
C VAL A 19 -19.13 23.77 3.18
N THR A 20 -19.58 25.00 3.45
CA THR A 20 -19.79 26.01 2.40
C THR A 20 -18.49 26.35 1.68
N GLN A 21 -17.41 26.60 2.41
CA GLN A 21 -16.11 26.94 1.83
C GLN A 21 -15.54 25.82 0.96
N TRP A 22 -15.65 24.55 1.39
CA TRP A 22 -15.25 23.41 0.57
C TRP A 22 -16.13 23.28 -0.67
N THR A 23 -17.43 23.55 -0.57
CA THR A 23 -18.34 23.57 -1.73
C THR A 23 -17.90 24.61 -2.77
N GLU A 24 -17.53 25.82 -2.32
CA GLU A 24 -16.99 26.85 -3.22
C GLU A 24 -15.64 26.45 -3.82
N MET A 25 -14.76 25.80 -3.05
CA MET A 25 -13.47 25.31 -3.54
C MET A 25 -13.66 24.25 -4.64
N ILE A 26 -14.57 23.30 -4.43
CA ILE A 26 -14.91 22.27 -5.43
C ILE A 26 -15.41 22.92 -6.72
N GLY A 27 -16.20 23.99 -6.63
CA GLY A 27 -16.61 24.77 -7.79
C GLY A 27 -15.42 25.28 -8.60
N LYS A 28 -14.41 25.85 -7.94
CA LYS A 28 -13.18 26.37 -8.58
C LYS A 28 -12.29 25.26 -9.14
N LEU A 29 -12.20 24.12 -8.44
CA LEU A 29 -11.43 22.95 -8.88
C LEU A 29 -12.07 22.28 -10.10
N LYS A 30 -13.40 22.10 -10.10
CA LYS A 30 -14.12 21.54 -11.26
C LYS A 30 -14.02 22.45 -12.46
N THR A 31 -14.33 23.73 -12.29
CA THR A 31 -14.36 24.70 -13.38
C THR A 31 -13.64 26.01 -13.00
N PRO A 32 -12.63 26.44 -13.78
CA PRO A 32 -12.16 25.84 -15.03
C PRO A 32 -11.08 24.76 -14.87
N LEU A 33 -10.52 24.55 -13.68
CA LEU A 33 -9.22 23.85 -13.55
C LEU A 33 -9.23 22.40 -14.05
N GLN A 34 -10.15 21.56 -13.58
CA GLN A 34 -10.24 20.16 -14.03
C GLN A 34 -10.65 20.09 -15.51
N ASP A 35 -11.57 20.95 -15.96
CA ASP A 35 -12.00 21.02 -17.36
C ASP A 35 -10.82 21.36 -18.30
N ASP A 36 -10.02 22.37 -17.94
CA ASP A 36 -8.85 22.78 -18.70
C ASP A 36 -7.77 21.68 -18.71
N ALA A 37 -7.54 21.03 -17.57
CA ALA A 37 -6.57 19.93 -17.47
C ALA A 37 -7.01 18.72 -18.33
N LYS A 38 -8.29 18.35 -18.29
CA LYS A 38 -8.87 17.32 -19.18
C LYS A 38 -8.77 17.71 -20.65
N ALA A 39 -8.98 18.99 -20.98
CA ALA A 39 -8.84 19.48 -22.34
C ALA A 39 -7.38 19.43 -22.82
N MET A 40 -6.41 19.77 -21.95
CA MET A 40 -4.97 19.62 -22.23
C MET A 40 -4.62 18.16 -22.47
N LYS A 41 -5.07 17.24 -21.61
CA LYS A 41 -4.88 15.80 -21.82
C LYS A 41 -5.46 15.34 -23.14
N SER A 42 -6.70 15.72 -23.47
CA SER A 42 -7.32 15.33 -24.75
C SER A 42 -6.53 15.84 -25.96
N LYS A 43 -5.98 17.06 -25.90
CA LYS A 43 -5.11 17.60 -26.95
C LYS A 43 -3.79 16.86 -27.03
N ALA A 44 -3.16 16.54 -25.89
CA ALA A 44 -1.94 15.76 -25.82
C ALA A 44 -2.15 14.34 -26.39
N ASP A 45 -3.23 13.66 -26.02
CA ASP A 45 -3.57 12.33 -26.54
C ASP A 45 -3.76 12.34 -28.06
N LYS A 46 -4.50 13.32 -28.59
CA LYS A 46 -4.80 13.46 -30.03
C LYS A 46 -3.64 13.99 -30.87
N SER A 47 -2.62 14.56 -30.24
CA SER A 47 -1.51 15.15 -30.97
C SER A 47 -0.70 14.09 -31.69
N THR A 48 -0.37 14.37 -32.95
CA THR A 48 0.36 13.45 -33.84
C THR A 48 1.88 13.61 -33.74
N TRP A 49 2.38 14.53 -32.90
CA TRP A 49 3.81 14.65 -32.62
C TRP A 49 4.37 13.35 -32.02
N LYS A 50 5.56 12.98 -32.46
CA LYS A 50 6.26 11.73 -32.11
C LYS A 50 7.70 12.08 -31.72
N GLY A 51 8.38 11.13 -31.05
CA GLY A 51 9.73 11.30 -30.52
C GLY A 51 9.72 11.50 -29.00
N GLU A 52 10.91 11.52 -28.41
CA GLU A 52 11.12 11.50 -26.94
C GLU A 52 10.32 12.57 -26.20
N ASN A 53 10.33 13.81 -26.70
CA ASN A 53 9.58 14.91 -26.09
C ASN A 53 8.07 14.65 -26.06
N ALA A 54 7.53 13.94 -27.06
CA ALA A 54 6.12 13.57 -27.09
C ALA A 54 5.77 12.52 -26.04
N THR A 55 6.64 11.56 -25.77
CA THR A 55 6.45 10.54 -24.73
C THR A 55 6.39 11.21 -23.35
N VAL A 56 7.44 11.95 -22.99
CA VAL A 56 7.57 12.61 -21.68
C VAL A 56 6.43 13.61 -21.44
N THR A 57 6.18 14.49 -22.41
CA THR A 57 5.18 15.55 -22.22
C THR A 57 3.75 15.00 -22.17
N LYS A 58 3.41 13.97 -22.97
CA LYS A 58 2.05 13.39 -22.93
C LYS A 58 1.77 12.70 -21.60
N GLU A 59 2.75 11.98 -21.07
CA GLU A 59 2.64 11.34 -19.75
C GLU A 59 2.54 12.39 -18.65
N PHE A 60 3.42 13.39 -18.64
CA PHE A 60 3.38 14.48 -17.68
C PHE A 60 2.02 15.21 -17.68
N VAL A 61 1.49 15.54 -18.87
CA VAL A 61 0.16 16.18 -18.99
C VAL A 61 -0.94 15.24 -18.50
N THR A 62 -0.83 13.93 -18.76
CA THR A 62 -1.78 12.93 -18.28
C THR A 62 -1.77 12.84 -16.76
N LYS A 63 -0.59 12.74 -16.14
CA LYS A 63 -0.42 12.72 -14.68
C LYS A 63 -0.95 14.01 -14.06
N THR A 64 -0.56 15.16 -14.60
CA THR A 64 -1.04 16.47 -14.13
C THR A 64 -2.56 16.58 -14.22
N ALA A 65 -3.18 16.12 -15.31
CA ALA A 65 -4.63 16.14 -15.44
C ALA A 65 -5.34 15.19 -14.46
N LYS A 66 -4.67 14.10 -14.07
CA LYS A 66 -5.13 13.21 -13.01
C LYS A 66 -5.06 13.90 -11.65
N GLU A 67 -3.98 14.60 -11.31
CA GLU A 67 -3.86 15.35 -10.03
C GLU A 67 -5.02 16.33 -9.83
N PHE A 68 -5.45 17.06 -10.87
CA PHE A 68 -6.64 17.92 -10.77
C PHE A 68 -7.94 17.15 -10.53
N SER A 69 -8.03 15.91 -11.00
CA SER A 69 -9.18 15.05 -10.73
C SER A 69 -9.16 14.48 -9.32
N ASP A 70 -8.00 14.06 -8.84
CA ASP A 70 -7.79 13.57 -7.48
C ASP A 70 -8.02 14.72 -6.47
N ALA A 71 -7.55 15.94 -6.76
CA ALA A 71 -7.83 17.13 -5.95
C ALA A 71 -9.34 17.43 -5.83
N VAL A 72 -10.11 17.23 -6.91
CA VAL A 72 -11.58 17.35 -6.85
C VAL A 72 -12.16 16.26 -5.95
N THR A 73 -11.78 14.99 -6.14
CA THR A 73 -12.26 13.86 -5.33
C THR A 73 -11.97 14.07 -3.85
N GLU A 74 -10.76 14.49 -3.50
CA GLU A 74 -10.36 14.74 -2.11
C GLU A 74 -11.18 15.91 -1.52
N ALA A 75 -11.35 17.01 -2.26
CA ALA A 75 -12.16 18.14 -1.80
C ALA A 75 -13.64 17.76 -1.59
N GLU A 76 -14.23 16.96 -2.48
CA GLU A 76 -15.58 16.41 -2.32
C GLU A 76 -15.69 15.52 -1.08
N SER A 77 -14.69 14.66 -0.87
CA SER A 77 -14.62 13.78 0.30
C SER A 77 -14.56 14.57 1.61
N VAL A 78 -13.73 15.61 1.67
CA VAL A 78 -13.65 16.50 2.85
C VAL A 78 -15.00 17.17 3.10
N ARG A 79 -15.62 17.75 2.06
CA ARG A 79 -16.95 18.37 2.16
C ARG A 79 -17.97 17.38 2.71
N ASP A 80 -18.05 16.18 2.15
CA ASP A 80 -19.12 15.22 2.44
C ASP A 80 -18.94 14.58 3.82
N LEU A 81 -17.71 14.28 4.23
CA LEU A 81 -17.41 13.88 5.61
C LEU A 81 -17.83 14.95 6.63
N LEU A 82 -17.50 16.22 6.38
CA LEU A 82 -17.86 17.32 7.27
C LEU A 82 -19.38 17.57 7.29
N LYS A 83 -20.02 17.50 6.12
CA LYS A 83 -21.47 17.73 5.99
C LYS A 83 -22.27 16.66 6.73
N ASP A 84 -21.91 15.39 6.57
CA ASP A 84 -22.57 14.29 7.26
C ASP A 84 -22.33 14.34 8.77
N ALA A 85 -21.08 14.58 9.19
CA ALA A 85 -20.76 14.70 10.60
C ALA A 85 -21.50 15.89 11.24
N HIS A 86 -21.59 17.04 10.56
CA HIS A 86 -22.41 18.16 11.00
C HIS A 86 -23.89 17.77 11.19
N GLY A 87 -24.48 17.05 10.24
CA GLY A 87 -25.86 16.55 10.35
C GLY A 87 -26.05 15.61 11.53
N LEU A 88 -25.11 14.69 11.76
CA LEU A 88 -25.14 13.75 12.89
C LEU A 88 -24.97 14.46 14.24
N PHE A 89 -24.06 15.43 14.34
CA PHE A 89 -23.89 16.24 15.54
C PHE A 89 -25.12 17.07 15.85
N LYS A 90 -25.71 17.71 14.84
CA LYS A 90 -26.93 18.50 14.99
C LYS A 90 -28.09 17.64 15.50
N SER A 91 -28.32 16.49 14.87
CA SER A 91 -29.34 15.54 15.33
C SER A 91 -29.09 15.08 16.77
N ALA A 92 -27.86 14.72 17.12
CA ALA A 92 -27.54 14.29 18.48
C ALA A 92 -27.72 15.43 19.50
N GLN A 93 -27.31 16.65 19.16
CA GLN A 93 -27.51 17.82 20.01
C GLN A 93 -29.00 18.16 20.19
N ASP A 94 -29.79 18.12 19.12
CA ASP A 94 -31.23 18.39 19.17
C ASP A 94 -31.96 17.35 20.03
N ASP A 95 -31.61 16.06 19.87
CA ASP A 95 -32.14 14.98 20.72
C ASP A 95 -31.74 15.17 22.19
N LEU A 96 -30.51 15.63 22.45
CA LEU A 96 -30.03 15.91 23.80
C LEU A 96 -30.78 17.08 24.43
N LYS A 97 -30.93 18.20 23.71
CA LYS A 97 -31.68 19.38 24.14
C LYS A 97 -33.13 19.01 24.42
N HIS A 98 -33.77 18.24 23.54
CA HIS A 98 -35.12 17.77 23.75
C HIS A 98 -35.23 16.89 25.01
N ALA A 99 -34.29 15.96 25.24
CA ALA A 99 -34.28 15.13 26.44
C ALA A 99 -34.03 15.95 27.71
N TYR A 100 -33.16 16.96 27.63
CA TYR A 100 -32.84 17.89 28.71
C TYR A 100 -34.05 18.77 29.10
N GLU A 101 -34.78 19.28 28.12
CA GLU A 101 -35.95 20.14 28.32
C GLU A 101 -37.20 19.35 28.71
N ASN A 102 -37.27 18.06 28.35
CA ASN A 102 -38.43 17.20 28.58
C ASN A 102 -38.06 15.91 29.35
N PRO A 103 -37.55 16.01 30.59
CA PRO A 103 -37.27 14.82 31.40
C PRO A 103 -38.57 14.12 31.81
N PRO A 104 -38.55 12.78 32.04
CA PRO A 104 -39.68 12.08 32.62
C PRO A 104 -40.17 12.73 33.92
N PRO A 105 -41.48 12.67 34.23
CA PRO A 105 -42.02 13.25 35.46
C PRO A 105 -41.29 12.74 36.70
N GLY A 106 -40.91 13.65 37.60
CA GLY A 106 -40.16 13.33 38.82
C GLY A 106 -38.65 13.34 38.69
N ILE A 107 -38.09 13.52 37.47
CA ILE A 107 -36.65 13.63 37.22
C ILE A 107 -36.27 15.09 36.90
N VAL A 108 -35.09 15.51 37.33
CA VAL A 108 -34.38 16.71 36.87
C VAL A 108 -33.01 16.31 36.33
N ILE A 109 -32.59 16.98 35.26
CA ILE A 109 -31.27 16.81 34.64
C ILE A 109 -30.48 18.09 34.90
N TYR A 110 -29.29 17.98 35.48
CA TYR A 110 -28.39 19.11 35.66
C TYR A 110 -27.53 19.35 34.41
N PRO A 111 -27.00 20.57 34.18
CA PRO A 111 -26.19 20.89 33.01
C PRO A 111 -24.94 20.01 32.84
N ASN A 112 -24.44 19.42 33.92
CA ASN A 112 -23.33 18.46 33.90
C ASN A 112 -23.76 17.02 33.59
N GLY A 113 -25.04 16.79 33.24
CA GLY A 113 -25.60 15.47 32.92
C GLY A 113 -26.04 14.64 34.12
N VAL A 114 -25.95 15.15 35.35
CA VAL A 114 -26.39 14.41 36.55
C VAL A 114 -27.92 14.34 36.58
N LEU A 115 -28.44 13.12 36.79
CA LEU A 115 -29.87 12.86 36.99
C LEU A 115 -30.18 12.87 38.48
N SER A 116 -31.27 13.53 38.87
CA SER A 116 -31.77 13.51 40.26
C SER A 116 -33.29 13.44 40.28
N HIS A 117 -33.84 12.96 41.39
CA HIS A 117 -35.23 13.22 41.70
C HIS A 117 -35.46 14.74 41.82
N ARG A 118 -36.59 15.21 41.28
CA ARG A 118 -37.04 16.60 41.45
C ARG A 118 -37.30 16.92 42.93
N VAL A 119 -37.97 16.01 43.61
CA VAL A 119 -38.11 15.98 45.07
C VAL A 119 -37.68 14.59 45.53
N HIS A 120 -36.64 14.53 46.37
CA HIS A 120 -36.16 13.25 46.89
C HIS A 120 -37.28 12.54 47.67
N PRO A 121 -37.49 11.21 47.51
CA PRO A 121 -38.56 10.47 48.20
C PRO A 121 -38.58 10.74 49.72
N ASP A 122 -37.43 10.74 50.36
CA ASP A 122 -37.29 10.98 51.81
C ASP A 122 -37.59 12.42 52.26
N ARG A 123 -37.68 13.38 51.34
CA ARG A 123 -37.93 14.81 51.63
C ARG A 123 -39.33 15.25 51.22
N ARG A 124 -40.19 14.28 50.87
CA ARG A 124 -41.52 14.53 50.32
C ARG A 124 -42.54 14.58 51.45
N SER A 125 -43.46 15.56 51.42
CA SER A 125 -44.57 15.64 52.39
C SER A 125 -45.59 14.52 52.13
N GLU A 126 -46.32 14.09 53.17
CA GLU A 126 -47.37 13.06 53.05
C GLU A 126 -48.43 13.42 51.99
N ASP A 127 -48.79 14.70 51.86
CA ASP A 127 -49.80 15.18 50.90
C ASP A 127 -49.24 15.52 49.49
N SER A 128 -47.98 15.19 49.20
CA SER A 128 -47.35 15.59 47.93
C SER A 128 -47.97 14.85 46.73
N THR A 129 -48.31 15.60 45.68
CA THR A 129 -48.79 15.08 44.39
C THR A 129 -47.69 14.94 43.33
N GLU A 130 -46.46 15.34 43.63
CA GLU A 130 -45.32 15.30 42.70
C GLU A 130 -44.97 13.86 42.29
N PRO A 131 -44.85 13.52 41.01
CA PRO A 131 -44.52 12.16 40.59
C PRO A 131 -43.15 11.72 41.11
N VAL A 132 -43.06 10.48 41.60
CA VAL A 132 -41.78 9.85 41.99
C VAL A 132 -41.30 8.99 40.83
N ALA A 133 -40.15 9.37 40.28
CA ALA A 133 -39.50 8.59 39.26
C ALA A 133 -39.04 7.23 39.82
N THR A 134 -39.23 6.17 39.06
CA THR A 134 -38.74 4.83 39.39
C THR A 134 -37.30 4.64 38.92
N GLU A 135 -36.58 3.68 39.50
CA GLU A 135 -35.24 3.31 39.04
C GLU A 135 -35.22 2.96 37.54
N ALA A 136 -36.25 2.27 37.06
CA ALA A 136 -36.40 1.94 35.64
C ALA A 136 -36.51 3.18 34.75
N GLN A 137 -37.11 4.28 35.23
CA GLN A 137 -37.17 5.55 34.50
C GLN A 137 -35.81 6.26 34.46
N PHE A 138 -35.03 6.19 35.55
CA PHE A 138 -33.66 6.70 35.55
C PHE A 138 -32.77 5.94 34.57
N GLU A 139 -32.82 4.61 34.61
CA GLU A 139 -32.00 3.77 33.73
C GLU A 139 -32.39 3.93 32.25
N ALA A 140 -33.69 4.03 31.95
CA ALA A 140 -34.14 4.33 30.59
C ALA A 140 -33.64 5.70 30.09
N LEU A 141 -33.71 6.73 30.94
CA LEU A 141 -33.20 8.06 30.60
C LEU A 141 -31.67 8.05 30.43
N ARG A 142 -30.94 7.39 31.34
CA ARG A 142 -29.49 7.23 31.27
C ARG A 142 -29.07 6.57 29.95
N GLY A 143 -29.68 5.43 29.62
CA GLY A 143 -29.41 4.73 28.36
C GLY A 143 -29.72 5.57 27.12
N LYS A 144 -30.79 6.38 27.16
CA LYS A 144 -31.10 7.33 26.08
C LYS A 144 -30.00 8.40 25.94
N LEU A 145 -29.58 9.03 27.03
CA LEU A 145 -28.53 10.06 27.02
C LEU A 145 -27.19 9.48 26.56
N GLU A 146 -26.80 8.32 27.08
CA GLU A 146 -25.58 7.62 26.65
C GLU A 146 -25.62 7.26 25.16
N GLY A 147 -26.76 6.79 24.65
CA GLY A 147 -26.94 6.51 23.23
C GLY A 147 -26.78 7.75 22.34
N ILE A 148 -27.27 8.92 22.80
CA ILE A 148 -27.08 10.19 22.11
C ILE A 148 -25.60 10.60 22.08
N LEU A 149 -24.91 10.55 23.23
CA LEU A 149 -23.49 10.88 23.33
C LEU A 149 -22.61 9.93 22.50
N LYS A 150 -22.96 8.63 22.47
CA LYS A 150 -22.26 7.63 21.66
C LYS A 150 -22.39 7.91 20.16
N ARG A 151 -23.59 8.28 19.68
CA ARG A 151 -23.79 8.66 18.26
C ARG A 151 -22.95 9.87 17.88
N ALA A 152 -22.91 10.90 18.72
CA ALA A 152 -22.06 12.06 18.50
C ALA A 152 -20.57 11.67 18.47
N ASN A 153 -20.12 10.84 19.42
CA ASN A 153 -18.73 10.35 19.43
C ASN A 153 -18.37 9.53 18.18
N GLU A 154 -19.27 8.66 17.73
CA GLU A 154 -19.02 7.84 16.54
C GLU A 154 -18.89 8.71 15.28
N ALA A 155 -19.72 9.75 15.14
CA ALA A 155 -19.60 10.73 14.06
C ALA A 155 -18.25 11.47 14.11
N ASP A 156 -17.82 11.91 15.30
CA ASP A 156 -16.53 12.57 15.52
C ASP A 156 -15.36 11.68 15.12
N GLU A 157 -15.30 10.46 15.65
CA GLU A 157 -14.21 9.52 15.40
C GLU A 157 -14.13 9.11 13.93
N LEU A 158 -15.27 8.89 13.27
CA LEU A 158 -15.31 8.51 11.85
C LEU A 158 -14.95 9.68 10.94
N CYS A 159 -15.41 10.89 11.24
CA CYS A 159 -15.03 12.08 10.48
C CYS A 159 -13.51 12.31 10.59
N ALA A 160 -12.99 12.30 11.82
CA ALA A 160 -11.57 12.49 12.08
C ALA A 160 -10.70 11.36 11.50
N TRP A 161 -11.19 10.13 11.48
CA TRP A 161 -10.51 9.02 10.81
C TRP A 161 -10.53 9.19 9.28
N GLY A 162 -11.68 9.51 8.69
CA GLY A 162 -11.84 9.68 7.24
C GLY A 162 -10.94 10.80 6.70
N LEU A 163 -10.92 11.95 7.38
CA LEU A 163 -10.04 13.06 7.01
C LEU A 163 -8.55 12.69 7.08
N ARG A 164 -8.13 11.91 8.09
CA ARG A 164 -6.75 11.42 8.17
C ARG A 164 -6.46 10.37 7.10
N ALA A 165 -7.44 9.55 6.72
CA ALA A 165 -7.29 8.52 5.71
C ALA A 165 -7.05 9.14 4.32
N LEU A 166 -7.66 10.29 4.00
CA LEU A 166 -7.44 11.00 2.74
C LEU A 166 -5.97 11.39 2.51
N ILE A 167 -5.26 11.78 3.58
CA ILE A 167 -3.90 12.34 3.48
C ILE A 167 -2.78 11.36 3.92
N ARG A 168 -3.12 10.20 4.49
CA ARG A 168 -2.19 9.36 5.27
C ARG A 168 -0.91 9.01 4.52
N ASN A 169 -1.03 8.76 3.21
CA ASN A 169 0.07 8.30 2.37
C ASN A 169 0.39 9.24 1.20
N HIS A 170 -0.23 10.42 1.18
CA HIS A 170 -0.04 11.41 0.12
C HIS A 170 0.49 12.72 0.74
N PRO A 171 1.74 12.74 1.27
CA PRO A 171 2.27 13.94 1.91
C PRO A 171 2.50 15.10 0.94
N ASN A 172 2.69 14.80 -0.36
CA ASN A 172 3.05 15.76 -1.40
C ASN A 172 2.12 15.75 -2.62
N ASP A 173 1.14 14.83 -2.67
CA ASP A 173 0.26 14.61 -3.83
C ASP A 173 -1.21 14.57 -3.39
N PHE A 174 -2.16 14.63 -4.32
CA PHE A 174 -3.58 14.42 -4.01
C PHE A 174 -3.94 12.93 -4.02
N GLY A 175 -4.75 12.50 -3.06
CA GLY A 175 -5.20 11.12 -2.98
C GLY A 175 -6.43 10.84 -3.85
N SER A 176 -6.52 9.62 -4.41
CA SER A 176 -7.72 9.18 -5.13
C SER A 176 -8.78 8.52 -4.23
N THR A 177 -8.60 8.57 -2.90
CA THR A 177 -9.57 8.02 -1.95
C THR A 177 -10.84 8.85 -1.96
N ASP A 178 -11.98 8.20 -2.19
CA ASP A 178 -13.30 8.85 -2.26
C ASP A 178 -14.17 8.45 -1.06
N PHE A 179 -14.68 9.44 -0.33
CA PHE A 179 -15.65 9.25 0.74
C PHE A 179 -16.87 10.13 0.54
N ASN A 180 -18.01 9.51 0.21
CA ASN A 180 -19.30 10.22 0.09
C ASN A 180 -19.99 10.40 1.46
N GLY A 181 -19.20 10.61 2.52
CA GLY A 181 -19.68 10.85 3.87
C GLY A 181 -19.31 9.76 4.90
N ILE A 182 -19.96 9.82 6.06
CA ILE A 182 -19.53 9.09 7.27
C ILE A 182 -19.77 7.58 7.15
N ALA A 183 -20.78 7.16 6.40
CA ALA A 183 -21.05 5.75 6.16
C ALA A 183 -19.93 5.08 5.35
N ASP A 184 -19.33 5.79 4.40
CA ASP A 184 -18.22 5.27 3.58
C ASP A 184 -16.96 5.15 4.43
N ALA A 185 -16.64 6.19 5.22
CA ALA A 185 -15.54 6.13 6.17
C ALA A 185 -15.68 4.97 7.17
N LYS A 186 -16.91 4.68 7.64
CA LYS A 186 -17.15 3.52 8.51
C LYS A 186 -16.86 2.19 7.85
N ARG A 187 -17.30 2.00 6.60
CA ARG A 187 -17.05 0.77 5.83
C ARG A 187 -15.55 0.60 5.57
N ALA A 188 -14.90 1.63 5.06
CA ALA A 188 -13.47 1.61 4.79
C ALA A 188 -12.64 1.35 6.06
N ARG A 189 -12.99 1.94 7.21
CA ARG A 189 -12.31 1.66 8.48
C ARG A 189 -12.48 0.22 8.94
N ALA A 190 -13.66 -0.37 8.74
CA ALA A 190 -13.91 -1.77 9.07
C ALA A 190 -13.15 -2.72 8.13
N GLU A 191 -13.11 -2.40 6.83
CA GLU A 191 -12.35 -3.13 5.82
C GLU A 191 -10.84 -3.06 6.09
N GLU A 192 -10.30 -1.86 6.37
CA GLU A 192 -8.89 -1.66 6.74
C GLU A 192 -8.52 -2.53 7.96
N LYS A 193 -9.38 -2.52 9.00
CA LYS A 193 -9.18 -3.35 10.18
C LYS A 193 -9.19 -4.84 9.84
N GLN A 194 -10.16 -5.29 9.05
CA GLN A 194 -10.27 -6.69 8.65
C GLN A 194 -9.05 -7.13 7.81
N GLN A 195 -8.59 -6.29 6.89
CA GLN A 195 -7.39 -6.56 6.09
C GLN A 195 -6.14 -6.63 6.97
N GLY A 196 -6.02 -5.75 7.96
CA GLY A 196 -4.94 -5.83 8.94
C GLY A 196 -4.98 -7.11 9.80
N GLU A 197 -6.17 -7.59 10.18
CA GLU A 197 -6.33 -8.88 10.88
C GLU A 197 -5.96 -10.06 9.97
N ASN A 198 -6.40 -10.03 8.71
CA ASN A 198 -6.07 -11.00 7.68
C ASN A 198 -4.56 -11.06 7.41
N GLY A 199 -3.87 -9.90 7.37
CA GLY A 199 -2.41 -9.82 7.18
C GLY A 199 -1.64 -10.49 8.32
N ARG A 200 -2.08 -10.27 9.57
CA ARG A 200 -1.50 -10.96 10.75
C ARG A 200 -1.77 -12.47 10.73
N GLU A 201 -2.94 -12.90 10.25
CA GLU A 201 -3.24 -14.33 10.09
C GLU A 201 -2.33 -14.95 9.01
N ALA A 202 -2.20 -14.30 7.85
CA ALA A 202 -1.32 -14.72 6.77
C ALA A 202 0.14 -14.81 7.23
N ALA A 203 0.62 -13.84 8.02
CA ALA A 203 1.98 -13.88 8.59
C ALA A 203 2.23 -15.13 9.45
N LYS A 204 1.26 -15.51 10.30
CA LYS A 204 1.35 -16.72 11.13
C LYS A 204 1.33 -18.01 10.31
N LEU A 205 0.60 -18.01 9.19
CA LEU A 205 0.54 -19.17 8.29
C LEU A 205 1.83 -19.29 7.47
N TYR A 206 2.33 -18.18 6.90
CA TYR A 206 3.61 -18.13 6.20
C TYR A 206 4.77 -18.59 7.09
N ALA A 207 4.77 -18.22 8.37
CA ALA A 207 5.81 -18.61 9.33
C ALA A 207 6.04 -20.12 9.44
N ARG A 208 5.03 -20.91 9.06
CA ARG A 208 5.05 -22.38 9.08
C ARG A 208 4.54 -22.97 7.78
N TRP A 209 4.75 -22.28 6.66
CA TRP A 209 4.17 -22.64 5.35
C TRP A 209 4.52 -24.07 4.91
N GLU A 210 5.72 -24.57 5.25
CA GLU A 210 6.20 -25.94 5.03
C GLU A 210 5.46 -27.01 5.85
N HIS A 211 4.61 -26.60 6.78
CA HIS A 211 3.95 -27.45 7.78
C HIS A 211 2.44 -27.28 7.80
N LEU A 212 1.89 -26.54 6.84
CA LEU A 212 0.45 -26.36 6.73
C LEU A 212 -0.21 -27.65 6.22
N ASP A 213 -1.34 -27.99 6.83
CA ASP A 213 -2.25 -28.95 6.19
C ASP A 213 -2.93 -28.33 4.95
N GLU A 214 -3.69 -29.14 4.21
CA GLU A 214 -4.36 -28.70 2.98
C GLU A 214 -5.30 -27.50 3.19
N LYS A 215 -6.05 -27.48 4.30
CA LYS A 215 -7.01 -26.40 4.61
C LYS A 215 -6.29 -25.12 5.00
N GLU A 216 -5.24 -25.25 5.81
CA GLU A 216 -4.43 -24.11 6.21
C GLU A 216 -3.68 -23.50 5.02
N ARG A 217 -3.23 -24.34 4.08
CA ARG A 217 -2.58 -23.90 2.84
C ARG A 217 -3.57 -23.17 1.92
N GLU A 218 -4.78 -23.70 1.74
CA GLU A 218 -5.85 -23.03 0.99
C GLU A 218 -6.24 -21.69 1.65
N ARG A 219 -6.31 -21.66 2.98
CA ARG A 219 -6.58 -20.44 3.75
C ARG A 219 -5.49 -19.40 3.54
N LEU A 220 -4.21 -19.78 3.63
CA LEU A 220 -3.08 -18.89 3.37
C LEU A 220 -3.14 -18.33 1.95
N LEU A 221 -3.34 -19.19 0.96
CA LEU A 221 -3.41 -18.80 -0.45
C LEU A 221 -4.55 -17.79 -0.68
N THR A 222 -5.73 -18.06 -0.14
CA THR A 222 -6.89 -17.16 -0.23
C THR A 222 -6.58 -15.79 0.39
N LEU A 223 -6.02 -15.78 1.60
CA LEU A 223 -5.68 -14.53 2.29
C LEU A 223 -4.62 -13.73 1.52
N ALA A 224 -3.55 -14.39 1.08
CA ALA A 224 -2.45 -13.75 0.38
C ALA A 224 -2.88 -13.19 -0.98
N GLU A 225 -3.61 -13.95 -1.79
CA GLU A 225 -4.05 -13.49 -3.11
C GLU A 225 -5.08 -12.36 -3.05
N GLN A 226 -6.01 -12.41 -2.10
CA GLN A 226 -7.02 -11.36 -1.92
C GLN A 226 -6.44 -10.11 -1.23
N GLY A 227 -5.44 -10.31 -0.36
CA GLY A 227 -4.85 -9.26 0.47
C GLY A 227 -3.69 -8.53 -0.17
N LYS A 228 -2.98 -9.12 -1.15
CA LYS A 228 -1.69 -8.59 -1.66
C LYS A 228 -1.72 -7.14 -2.12
N ASN A 229 -2.86 -6.64 -2.62
CA ASN A 229 -3.02 -5.26 -3.10
C ASN A 229 -3.61 -4.31 -2.02
N SER A 230 -3.81 -4.77 -0.79
CA SER A 230 -4.31 -3.94 0.31
C SER A 230 -3.13 -3.45 1.16
N PRO A 231 -2.90 -2.13 1.28
CA PRO A 231 -1.83 -1.60 2.12
C PRO A 231 -1.93 -2.07 3.58
N ALA A 232 -3.14 -2.14 4.14
CA ALA A 232 -3.36 -2.60 5.51
C ALA A 232 -3.02 -4.08 5.71
N PHE A 233 -3.36 -4.94 4.74
CA PHE A 233 -2.96 -6.35 4.76
C PHE A 233 -1.44 -6.49 4.64
N SER A 234 -0.87 -5.86 3.62
CA SER A 234 0.53 -6.01 3.24
C SER A 234 1.47 -5.47 4.31
N GLU A 235 1.18 -4.29 4.89
CA GLU A 235 1.94 -3.74 6.01
C GLU A 235 1.90 -4.67 7.23
N GLN A 236 0.71 -5.19 7.58
CA GLN A 236 0.58 -6.12 8.71
C GLN A 236 1.26 -7.46 8.44
N LEU A 237 1.22 -7.97 7.21
CA LEU A 237 1.95 -9.16 6.80
C LEU A 237 3.46 -8.95 7.00
N MET A 238 4.03 -7.91 6.40
CA MET A 238 5.48 -7.65 6.42
C MET A 238 6.02 -7.36 7.83
N THR A 239 5.25 -6.64 8.66
CA THR A 239 5.68 -6.25 10.02
C THR A 239 5.50 -7.35 11.06
N ASN A 240 4.68 -8.38 10.79
CA ASN A 240 4.45 -9.51 11.69
C ASN A 240 5.00 -10.84 11.15
N LEU A 241 5.64 -10.84 9.98
CA LEU A 241 6.24 -12.03 9.42
C LEU A 241 7.37 -12.52 10.32
N SER A 242 7.42 -13.82 10.55
CA SER A 242 8.54 -14.49 11.19
C SER A 242 8.82 -15.78 10.44
N TYR A 243 10.09 -16.14 10.26
CA TYR A 243 10.47 -17.36 9.57
C TYR A 243 11.87 -17.79 10.02
N ARG A 244 12.04 -19.09 10.33
CA ARG A 244 13.29 -19.68 10.83
C ARG A 244 13.95 -18.91 11.99
N GLY A 245 13.11 -18.38 12.88
CA GLY A 245 13.51 -17.66 14.09
C GLY A 245 13.94 -16.22 13.87
N ARG A 246 13.81 -15.69 12.64
CA ARG A 246 13.99 -14.28 12.29
C ARG A 246 12.63 -13.62 12.09
N ASP A 247 12.60 -12.29 12.17
CA ASP A 247 11.39 -11.47 12.08
C ASP A 247 11.52 -10.43 10.96
N GLN A 248 10.38 -9.97 10.44
CA GLN A 248 10.25 -8.87 9.47
C GLN A 248 11.15 -9.05 8.24
N GLN A 249 12.06 -8.12 7.97
CA GLN A 249 12.88 -8.10 6.75
C GLN A 249 13.67 -9.40 6.55
N GLU A 250 14.32 -9.88 7.62
CA GLU A 250 15.07 -11.13 7.58
C GLU A 250 14.16 -12.34 7.30
N ALA A 251 12.94 -12.32 7.85
CA ALA A 251 11.94 -13.34 7.57
C ALA A 251 11.46 -13.30 6.11
N VAL A 252 11.30 -12.11 5.51
CA VAL A 252 10.92 -11.95 4.11
C VAL A 252 11.98 -12.59 3.21
N LEU A 253 13.25 -12.26 3.39
CA LEU A 253 14.36 -12.78 2.57
C LEU A 253 14.46 -14.31 2.66
N LEU A 254 14.44 -14.85 3.89
CA LEU A 254 14.51 -16.30 4.11
C LEU A 254 13.27 -17.04 3.58
N LEU A 255 12.09 -16.43 3.69
CA LEU A 255 10.84 -17.02 3.20
C LEU A 255 10.78 -17.02 1.68
N ALA A 256 11.22 -15.93 1.02
CA ALA A 256 11.25 -15.79 -0.43
C ALA A 256 12.07 -16.93 -1.05
N SER A 257 13.34 -17.05 -0.64
CA SER A 257 14.25 -18.11 -1.07
C SER A 257 13.67 -19.51 -0.82
N SER A 258 12.99 -19.69 0.31
CA SER A 258 12.35 -20.95 0.65
C SER A 258 11.17 -21.28 -0.27
N LEU A 259 10.31 -20.31 -0.60
CA LEU A 259 9.15 -20.52 -1.47
C LEU A 259 9.59 -20.75 -2.92
N GLU A 260 10.56 -19.97 -3.40
CA GLU A 260 11.14 -20.08 -4.76
C GLU A 260 11.70 -21.48 -5.02
N SER A 261 12.38 -22.06 -4.03
CA SER A 261 12.98 -23.40 -4.13
C SER A 261 12.01 -24.56 -3.84
N GLY A 262 10.73 -24.29 -3.54
CA GLY A 262 9.77 -25.34 -3.16
C GLY A 262 9.98 -25.91 -1.74
N GLY A 263 10.65 -25.17 -0.86
CA GLY A 263 10.79 -25.49 0.55
C GLY A 263 11.61 -26.75 0.80
N ARG A 264 11.13 -27.60 1.72
CA ARG A 264 11.87 -28.82 2.14
C ARG A 264 11.98 -29.87 1.07
N ASP A 265 10.98 -29.96 0.20
CA ASP A 265 10.89 -31.00 -0.80
C ASP A 265 11.70 -30.64 -2.06
N GLY A 266 12.14 -29.38 -2.18
CA GLY A 266 12.91 -28.87 -3.32
C GLY A 266 12.11 -28.89 -4.63
N GLN A 267 10.79 -29.05 -4.54
CA GLN A 267 9.89 -29.18 -5.68
C GLN A 267 8.88 -28.05 -5.66
N LEU A 268 9.11 -27.04 -6.49
CA LEU A 268 8.19 -25.91 -6.63
C LEU A 268 6.85 -26.38 -7.19
N SER A 269 5.82 -26.38 -6.36
CA SER A 269 4.45 -26.64 -6.82
C SER A 269 3.79 -25.39 -7.37
N GLY A 270 2.72 -25.55 -8.16
CA GLY A 270 1.93 -24.40 -8.62
C GLY A 270 1.29 -23.59 -7.47
N THR A 271 1.09 -24.20 -6.30
CA THR A 271 0.62 -23.49 -5.12
C THR A 271 1.73 -22.66 -4.49
N ASP A 272 2.96 -23.18 -4.44
CA ASP A 272 4.11 -22.45 -3.89
C ASP A 272 4.46 -21.24 -4.76
N ALA A 273 4.43 -21.40 -6.08
CA ALA A 273 4.58 -20.32 -7.05
C ALA A 273 3.53 -19.20 -6.84
N ARG A 274 2.26 -19.57 -6.61
CA ARG A 274 1.20 -18.59 -6.33
C ARG A 274 1.38 -17.89 -4.99
N LEU A 275 1.83 -18.61 -3.96
CA LEU A 275 2.18 -18.01 -2.66
C LEU A 275 3.37 -17.05 -2.79
N TYR A 276 4.39 -17.43 -3.56
CA TYR A 276 5.54 -16.57 -3.88
C TYR A 276 5.09 -15.27 -4.57
N LYS A 277 4.29 -15.38 -5.64
CA LYS A 277 3.75 -14.23 -6.37
C LYS A 277 2.81 -13.36 -5.52
N ALA A 278 2.08 -13.97 -4.58
CA ALA A 278 1.26 -13.23 -3.62
C ALA A 278 2.11 -12.52 -2.53
N LEU A 279 3.19 -13.15 -2.07
CA LEU A 279 4.19 -12.53 -1.18
C LEU A 279 4.86 -11.35 -1.88
N SER A 280 5.28 -11.50 -3.14
CA SER A 280 5.81 -10.42 -3.97
C SER A 280 4.83 -9.26 -4.10
N GLY A 281 3.56 -9.54 -4.42
CA GLY A 281 2.53 -8.49 -4.53
C GLY A 281 2.29 -7.77 -3.21
N SER A 282 2.36 -8.50 -2.11
CA SER A 282 2.28 -7.91 -0.78
C SER A 282 3.51 -7.04 -0.49
N LEU A 283 4.71 -7.47 -0.91
CA LEU A 283 5.92 -6.68 -0.74
C LEU A 283 5.83 -5.40 -1.56
N ALA A 284 5.47 -5.47 -2.84
CA ALA A 284 5.30 -4.30 -3.71
C ALA A 284 4.32 -3.27 -3.12
N THR A 285 3.19 -3.74 -2.57
CA THR A 285 2.19 -2.88 -1.94
C THR A 285 2.70 -2.29 -0.62
N ALA A 286 3.39 -3.08 0.21
CA ALA A 286 3.97 -2.61 1.46
C ALA A 286 5.15 -1.65 1.25
N THR A 287 5.93 -1.82 0.18
CA THR A 287 7.05 -0.93 -0.17
C THR A 287 6.61 0.25 -1.05
N GLY A 288 5.33 0.31 -1.42
CA GLY A 288 4.76 1.36 -2.25
C GLY A 288 4.54 2.69 -1.51
N PRO A 289 4.12 3.75 -2.23
CA PRO A 289 3.85 5.05 -1.64
C PRO A 289 2.68 5.03 -0.65
N ASP A 290 1.74 4.08 -0.82
CA ASP A 290 0.52 3.97 -0.01
C ASP A 290 0.70 3.22 1.33
N SER A 291 1.93 2.98 1.77
CA SER A 291 2.22 2.28 3.02
C SER A 291 3.23 3.04 3.88
N SER A 292 3.05 2.98 5.20
CA SER A 292 3.91 3.67 6.15
C SER A 292 5.32 3.07 6.24
N ILE A 293 5.46 1.80 5.84
CA ILE A 293 6.76 1.12 5.76
C ILE A 293 7.35 1.14 4.35
N GLY A 294 6.70 1.82 3.39
CA GLY A 294 7.11 1.80 2.00
C GLY A 294 7.89 3.03 1.57
N THR A 295 7.35 3.76 0.59
CA THR A 295 7.97 4.97 0.04
C THR A 295 7.06 6.19 0.10
N PRO A 296 6.48 6.53 1.26
CA PRO A 296 5.55 7.65 1.37
C PRO A 296 6.25 8.95 0.98
N GLY A 297 5.69 9.66 -0.01
CA GLY A 297 6.31 10.89 -0.55
C GLY A 297 7.53 10.66 -1.46
N GLY A 298 7.74 9.43 -1.94
CA GLY A 298 8.78 9.11 -2.92
C GLY A 298 10.17 8.84 -2.33
N VAL A 299 10.28 8.60 -1.02
CA VAL A 299 11.54 8.28 -0.34
C VAL A 299 11.34 7.01 0.47
N THR A 300 12.33 6.12 0.50
CA THR A 300 12.28 4.87 1.26
C THR A 300 12.14 5.11 2.77
N SER A 301 11.37 4.24 3.42
CA SER A 301 11.27 4.22 4.87
C SER A 301 12.44 3.47 5.50
N ALA A 302 12.66 3.68 6.80
CA ALA A 302 13.64 2.91 7.58
C ALA A 302 13.38 1.39 7.56
N TRP A 303 12.12 0.95 7.36
CA TRP A 303 11.81 -0.47 7.23
C TRP A 303 12.35 -1.04 5.91
N THR A 304 12.17 -0.28 4.82
CA THR A 304 12.65 -0.59 3.47
C THR A 304 14.17 -0.58 3.42
N ASP A 305 14.81 0.46 3.96
CA ASP A 305 16.28 0.57 3.99
C ASP A 305 16.88 -0.62 4.73
N LYS A 306 16.25 -1.06 5.83
CA LYS A 306 16.68 -2.25 6.57
C LYS A 306 16.57 -3.52 5.73
N LEU A 307 15.55 -3.68 4.89
CA LEU A 307 15.40 -4.84 4.02
C LEU A 307 16.54 -4.90 3.02
N ILE A 308 16.79 -3.78 2.35
CA ILE A 308 17.81 -3.64 1.31
C ILE A 308 19.22 -3.83 1.90
N THR A 309 19.51 -3.17 3.02
CA THR A 309 20.81 -3.33 3.72
C THR A 309 21.01 -4.73 4.29
N THR A 310 19.97 -5.39 4.80
CA THR A 310 20.07 -6.80 5.24
C THR A 310 20.35 -7.73 4.06
N ALA A 311 19.76 -7.46 2.88
CA ALA A 311 20.06 -8.22 1.68
C ALA A 311 21.51 -8.02 1.21
N ARG A 312 22.05 -6.80 1.33
CA ARG A 312 23.46 -6.50 1.01
C ARG A 312 24.44 -7.06 2.03
N ASP A 313 24.22 -6.81 3.32
CA ASP A 313 25.23 -7.01 4.37
C ASP A 313 25.05 -8.32 5.16
N GLY A 314 23.88 -8.95 5.04
CA GLY A 314 23.49 -10.08 5.86
C GLY A 314 23.13 -9.68 7.29
N ASN A 315 23.00 -10.69 8.17
CA ASN A 315 22.60 -10.46 9.57
C ASN A 315 23.67 -10.82 10.61
N GLY A 316 24.90 -11.09 10.17
CA GLY A 316 26.06 -11.35 11.04
C GLY A 316 25.97 -12.63 11.86
N LEU A 317 24.99 -13.50 11.61
CA LEU A 317 24.88 -14.79 12.31
C LEU A 317 25.90 -15.80 11.75
N PRO A 318 26.35 -16.78 12.56
CA PRO A 318 27.22 -17.84 12.06
C PRO A 318 26.55 -18.61 10.93
N MET A 319 27.30 -18.95 9.86
CA MET A 319 26.79 -19.61 8.64
C MET A 319 25.91 -20.86 8.88
N ARG A 320 26.12 -21.57 9.98
CA ARG A 320 25.36 -22.78 10.34
C ARG A 320 24.05 -22.48 11.09
N HIS A 321 23.79 -21.24 11.44
CA HIS A 321 22.57 -20.85 12.12
C HIS A 321 21.38 -20.92 11.14
N PRO A 322 20.24 -21.55 11.49
CA PRO A 322 19.11 -21.74 10.56
C PRO A 322 18.50 -20.46 9.97
N GLY A 323 18.68 -19.33 10.66
CA GLY A 323 18.26 -18.01 10.20
C GLY A 323 19.42 -17.11 9.77
N ALA A 324 20.60 -17.68 9.45
CA ALA A 324 21.71 -16.88 8.94
C ALA A 324 21.39 -16.35 7.54
N ILE A 325 21.71 -15.07 7.33
CA ILE A 325 21.64 -14.41 6.03
C ILE A 325 23.06 -13.94 5.74
N GLY A 326 23.64 -14.46 4.66
CA GLY A 326 25.02 -14.18 4.28
C GLY A 326 25.23 -12.79 3.68
N GLY A 327 24.18 -12.22 3.09
CA GLY A 327 24.29 -10.99 2.31
C GLY A 327 24.90 -11.22 0.93
N GLY A 328 25.20 -10.12 0.24
CA GLY A 328 25.83 -10.09 -1.08
C GLY A 328 24.93 -10.63 -2.19
N ALA A 329 25.56 -11.04 -3.30
CA ALA A 329 24.88 -11.47 -4.53
C ALA A 329 23.71 -12.44 -4.30
N ALA A 330 23.90 -13.46 -3.46
CA ALA A 330 22.87 -14.49 -3.24
C ALA A 330 21.60 -13.92 -2.57
N THR A 331 21.75 -13.10 -1.52
CA THR A 331 20.59 -12.55 -0.81
C THR A 331 20.00 -11.33 -1.54
N LEU A 332 20.82 -10.54 -2.23
CA LEU A 332 20.33 -9.54 -3.18
C LEU A 332 19.49 -10.19 -4.28
N LYS A 333 19.94 -11.34 -4.81
CA LYS A 333 19.18 -12.13 -5.78
C LYS A 333 17.85 -12.61 -5.20
N ASP A 334 17.83 -13.18 -3.99
CA ASP A 334 16.58 -13.60 -3.33
C ASP A 334 15.56 -12.44 -3.25
N LEU A 335 16.03 -11.20 -2.98
CA LEU A 335 15.18 -10.01 -2.97
C LEU A 335 14.70 -9.64 -4.38
N THR A 336 15.60 -9.58 -5.36
CA THR A 336 15.26 -9.13 -6.71
C THR A 336 14.43 -10.15 -7.48
N ASP A 337 14.61 -11.45 -7.23
CA ASP A 337 13.77 -12.49 -7.81
C ASP A 337 12.38 -12.48 -7.17
N LEU A 338 12.26 -12.10 -5.89
CA LEU A 338 10.95 -11.85 -5.31
C LEU A 338 10.29 -10.66 -6.02
N MET A 339 11.05 -9.63 -6.39
CA MET A 339 10.53 -8.50 -7.16
C MET A 339 10.12 -8.90 -8.58
N ALA A 340 10.90 -9.77 -9.24
CA ALA A 340 10.58 -10.34 -10.54
C ALA A 340 9.29 -11.18 -10.51
N ALA A 341 9.09 -11.92 -9.40
CA ALA A 341 7.96 -12.82 -9.19
C ALA A 341 7.87 -13.98 -10.22
N ASP A 342 9.02 -14.39 -10.76
CA ASP A 342 9.14 -15.36 -11.87
C ASP A 342 9.12 -16.83 -11.44
N ALA A 343 9.00 -17.11 -10.14
CA ALA A 343 8.97 -18.48 -9.62
C ALA A 343 7.76 -19.26 -10.16
N GLY A 344 8.05 -20.29 -10.96
CA GLY A 344 7.03 -21.18 -11.53
C GLY A 344 6.41 -20.67 -12.83
N ASP A 345 6.93 -19.57 -13.38
CA ASP A 345 6.53 -19.10 -14.70
C ASP A 345 6.90 -20.10 -15.79
N LYS A 346 6.08 -20.07 -16.85
CA LYS A 346 6.33 -20.91 -18.01
C LYS A 346 7.50 -20.33 -18.80
N ALA A 347 8.46 -21.20 -19.13
CA ALA A 347 9.51 -20.84 -20.06
C ALA A 347 8.91 -20.40 -21.40
N TYR A 348 9.49 -19.34 -21.96
CA TYR A 348 9.20 -18.91 -23.32
C TYR A 348 9.54 -20.02 -24.31
N ASP A 349 8.59 -20.36 -25.20
CA ASP A 349 8.84 -21.29 -26.30
C ASP A 349 9.00 -20.51 -27.61
N PRO A 350 10.23 -20.33 -28.12
CA PRO A 350 10.47 -19.61 -29.37
C PRO A 350 9.85 -20.28 -30.60
N LYS A 351 9.36 -21.52 -30.49
CA LYS A 351 8.69 -22.25 -31.57
C LYS A 351 7.17 -22.07 -31.56
N ASP A 352 6.60 -21.52 -30.49
CA ASP A 352 5.19 -21.17 -30.44
C ASP A 352 4.99 -19.73 -30.91
N GLU A 353 4.44 -19.55 -32.12
CA GLU A 353 4.16 -18.22 -32.71
C GLU A 353 3.20 -17.36 -31.88
N LYS A 354 2.51 -17.94 -30.89
CA LYS A 354 1.63 -17.22 -29.96
C LYS A 354 2.30 -16.86 -28.64
N SER A 355 3.51 -17.37 -28.38
CA SER A 355 4.26 -17.08 -27.17
C SER A 355 5.03 -15.77 -27.33
N SER A 356 4.98 -14.94 -26.30
CA SER A 356 5.83 -13.76 -26.14
C SER A 356 6.85 -14.00 -25.02
N PRO A 357 8.12 -13.55 -25.16
CA PRO A 357 9.07 -13.59 -24.05
C PRO A 357 8.59 -12.80 -22.83
N TYR A 358 7.68 -11.84 -23.04
CA TYR A 358 7.08 -11.00 -21.99
C TYR A 358 5.78 -11.60 -21.40
N ASP A 359 5.35 -12.78 -21.84
CA ASP A 359 4.16 -13.43 -21.26
C ASP A 359 4.37 -13.86 -19.81
N LYS A 360 5.62 -14.12 -19.41
CA LYS A 360 6.01 -14.50 -18.05
C LYS A 360 5.61 -13.42 -17.04
N ASP A 361 5.84 -12.16 -17.40
CA ASP A 361 5.69 -11.00 -16.52
C ASP A 361 4.22 -10.52 -16.38
N LYS A 362 3.27 -11.20 -17.04
CA LYS A 362 1.87 -10.79 -17.07
C LYS A 362 1.21 -10.93 -15.71
N GLY A 363 0.77 -9.79 -15.18
CA GLY A 363 0.09 -9.72 -13.89
C GLY A 363 1.05 -9.79 -12.70
N ASP A 364 2.36 -9.62 -12.92
CA ASP A 364 3.33 -9.49 -11.86
C ASP A 364 3.27 -8.13 -11.16
N PRO A 365 3.72 -8.06 -9.89
CA PRO A 365 3.57 -6.86 -9.08
C PRO A 365 4.46 -5.70 -9.52
N VAL A 366 3.88 -4.52 -9.74
CA VAL A 366 4.65 -3.30 -10.06
C VAL A 366 5.17 -2.67 -8.77
N PHE A 367 6.48 -2.50 -8.66
CA PHE A 367 7.13 -1.86 -7.52
C PHE A 367 7.28 -0.34 -7.74
N SER A 368 7.32 0.42 -6.64
CA SER A 368 7.49 1.87 -6.70
C SER A 368 8.87 2.26 -7.24
N GLU A 369 8.94 3.41 -7.92
CA GLU A 369 10.18 3.94 -8.49
C GLU A 369 11.27 4.13 -7.43
N ALA A 370 10.91 4.71 -6.27
CA ALA A 370 11.85 4.93 -5.17
C ALA A 370 12.42 3.62 -4.62
N PHE A 371 11.61 2.57 -4.52
CA PHE A 371 12.09 1.26 -4.07
C PHE A 371 13.01 0.61 -5.11
N LEU A 372 12.63 0.63 -6.39
CA LEU A 372 13.44 0.09 -7.49
C LEU A 372 14.79 0.79 -7.59
N THR A 373 14.80 2.11 -7.47
CA THR A 373 16.01 2.95 -7.53
C THR A 373 16.94 2.62 -6.36
N GLU A 374 16.44 2.60 -5.13
CA GLU A 374 17.25 2.31 -3.95
C GLU A 374 17.87 0.90 -3.99
N VAL A 375 17.11 -0.11 -4.46
CA VAL A 375 17.65 -1.46 -4.65
C VAL A 375 18.76 -1.46 -5.72
N GLY A 376 18.54 -0.77 -6.85
CA GLY A 376 19.52 -0.66 -7.93
C GLY A 376 20.80 0.03 -7.51
N ASP A 377 20.69 1.17 -6.85
CA ASP A 377 21.82 1.93 -6.32
C ASP A 377 22.58 1.09 -5.27
N THR A 378 21.87 0.38 -4.39
CA THR A 378 22.51 -0.52 -3.41
C THR A 378 23.30 -1.64 -4.06
N ILE A 379 22.76 -2.31 -5.09
CA ILE A 379 23.48 -3.38 -5.79
C ILE A 379 24.69 -2.78 -6.50
N ARG A 380 24.52 -1.66 -7.21
CA ARG A 380 25.61 -1.01 -7.92
C ARG A 380 26.75 -0.57 -7.00
N ASP A 381 26.41 0.06 -5.87
CA ASP A 381 27.39 0.47 -4.86
C ASP A 381 28.15 -0.76 -4.33
N TRP A 382 27.42 -1.83 -4.03
CA TRP A 382 28.03 -3.09 -3.59
C TRP A 382 28.96 -3.71 -4.65
N GLU A 383 28.57 -3.69 -5.93
CA GLU A 383 29.39 -4.17 -7.06
C GLU A 383 30.65 -3.32 -7.26
N THR A 384 30.53 -2.00 -7.08
CA THR A 384 31.63 -1.04 -7.30
C THR A 384 32.69 -1.14 -6.21
N ASP A 385 32.28 -1.40 -4.96
CA ASP A 385 33.18 -1.49 -3.80
C ASP A 385 33.66 -2.92 -3.50
N ASN A 386 33.37 -3.89 -4.37
CA ASN A 386 33.70 -5.31 -4.17
C ASN A 386 34.29 -5.96 -5.43
N ASP A 387 35.62 -5.99 -5.51
CA ASP A 387 36.37 -6.61 -6.61
C ASP A 387 36.08 -8.11 -6.82
N ASP A 388 35.55 -8.80 -5.79
CA ASP A 388 35.29 -10.25 -5.80
C ASP A 388 33.77 -10.57 -5.87
N ALA A 389 32.90 -9.60 -6.17
CA ALA A 389 31.44 -9.72 -6.07
C ALA A 389 30.85 -10.98 -6.74
N TYR A 390 31.44 -11.43 -7.84
CA TYR A 390 30.93 -12.55 -8.66
C TYR A 390 31.97 -13.59 -9.04
N ASP A 391 33.12 -13.60 -8.38
CA ASP A 391 34.32 -14.35 -8.78
C ASP A 391 34.07 -15.83 -9.12
N GLY A 392 33.16 -16.48 -8.40
CA GLY A 392 32.77 -17.88 -8.60
C GLY A 392 31.89 -18.16 -9.82
N VAL A 393 31.17 -17.16 -10.34
CA VAL A 393 30.17 -17.32 -11.41
C VAL A 393 30.52 -16.53 -12.69
N MET A 394 31.52 -15.65 -12.67
CA MET A 394 31.93 -14.82 -13.82
C MET A 394 32.20 -15.61 -15.11
N LYS A 395 32.81 -16.79 -15.00
CA LYS A 395 33.22 -17.62 -16.16
C LYS A 395 32.20 -18.70 -16.52
N ASN A 396 31.05 -18.69 -15.86
CA ASN A 396 30.01 -19.70 -16.04
C ASN A 396 28.72 -19.04 -16.52
N TRP A 397 28.02 -19.66 -17.48
CA TRP A 397 26.82 -19.03 -18.05
C TRP A 397 25.72 -18.86 -17.00
N GLN A 398 25.66 -19.75 -15.98
CA GLN A 398 24.74 -19.61 -14.84
C GLN A 398 24.91 -18.28 -14.11
N GLY A 399 26.09 -17.63 -14.20
CA GLY A 399 26.28 -16.29 -13.64
C GLY A 399 25.25 -15.28 -14.12
N THR A 400 24.77 -15.39 -15.36
CA THR A 400 23.73 -14.48 -15.89
C THR A 400 22.37 -14.67 -15.22
N GLN A 401 22.13 -15.84 -14.62
CA GLN A 401 20.91 -16.18 -13.87
C GLN A 401 21.07 -15.94 -12.36
N GLU A 402 22.31 -16.00 -11.85
CA GLU A 402 22.65 -15.71 -10.46
C GLU A 402 22.86 -14.21 -10.19
N ASP A 403 22.80 -13.39 -11.23
CA ASP A 403 22.97 -11.94 -11.16
C ASP A 403 21.74 -11.26 -10.54
N PRO A 404 21.86 -10.55 -9.39
CA PRO A 404 20.74 -9.85 -8.77
C PRO A 404 20.14 -8.76 -9.67
N MET A 405 20.91 -8.20 -10.61
CA MET A 405 20.35 -7.24 -11.57
C MET A 405 19.29 -7.88 -12.47
N LYS A 406 19.29 -9.20 -12.68
CA LYS A 406 18.26 -9.88 -13.48
C LYS A 406 16.86 -9.57 -12.95
N GLY A 407 16.60 -9.87 -11.68
CA GLY A 407 15.27 -9.69 -11.10
C GLY A 407 14.90 -8.21 -10.93
N LEU A 408 15.88 -7.35 -10.66
CA LEU A 408 15.66 -5.91 -10.57
C LEU A 408 15.24 -5.32 -11.92
N LEU A 409 15.99 -5.63 -12.98
CA LEU A 409 15.74 -5.10 -14.33
C LEU A 409 14.41 -5.63 -14.88
N ASN A 410 14.07 -6.88 -14.55
CA ASN A 410 12.75 -7.40 -14.81
C ASN A 410 11.64 -6.54 -14.15
N ALA A 411 11.78 -6.26 -12.85
CA ALA A 411 10.81 -5.43 -12.13
C ALA A 411 10.76 -3.98 -12.67
N MET A 412 11.91 -3.42 -13.06
CA MET A 412 11.99 -2.10 -13.71
C MET A 412 11.27 -2.07 -15.06
N SER A 413 11.34 -3.14 -15.85
CA SER A 413 10.65 -3.22 -17.16
C SER A 413 9.14 -3.05 -17.06
N ARG A 414 8.56 -3.39 -15.89
CA ARG A 414 7.13 -3.22 -15.58
C ARG A 414 6.79 -1.85 -14.99
N ASN A 415 7.77 -0.98 -14.81
CA ASN A 415 7.59 0.41 -14.39
C ASN A 415 8.35 1.36 -15.33
N PRO A 416 7.75 1.78 -16.45
CA PRO A 416 8.40 2.65 -17.43
C PRO A 416 8.89 3.99 -16.87
N SER A 417 8.16 4.60 -15.93
CA SER A 417 8.60 5.84 -15.25
C SER A 417 9.90 5.62 -14.50
N ALA A 418 9.96 4.54 -13.71
CA ALA A 418 11.16 4.19 -12.95
C ALA A 418 12.34 3.88 -13.87
N SER A 419 12.12 3.10 -14.94
CA SER A 419 13.15 2.81 -15.93
C SER A 419 13.67 4.09 -16.60
N THR A 420 12.77 5.01 -16.97
CA THR A 420 13.14 6.29 -17.59
C THR A 420 14.04 7.10 -16.66
N HIS A 421 13.64 7.25 -15.40
CA HIS A 421 14.38 8.03 -14.43
C HIS A 421 15.73 7.38 -14.07
N TYR A 422 15.73 6.05 -13.84
CA TYR A 422 16.91 5.32 -13.43
C TYR A 422 18.00 5.29 -14.49
N PHE A 423 17.64 5.28 -15.78
CA PHE A 423 18.58 5.29 -16.90
C PHE A 423 18.79 6.68 -17.53
N ASP A 424 18.26 7.77 -16.96
CA ASP A 424 18.45 9.11 -17.52
C ASP A 424 19.92 9.56 -17.35
N PRO A 425 20.69 9.72 -18.47
CA PRO A 425 22.09 10.09 -18.41
C PRO A 425 22.32 11.55 -17.97
N ASN A 426 21.25 12.36 -17.84
CA ASN A 426 21.35 13.73 -17.35
C ASN A 426 21.32 13.82 -15.82
N THR A 427 20.80 12.78 -15.15
CA THR A 427 20.64 12.74 -13.69
C THR A 427 21.58 11.73 -13.04
N THR A 428 21.89 10.64 -13.73
CA THR A 428 22.76 9.56 -13.24
C THR A 428 23.72 9.08 -14.34
N ASP A 429 24.71 8.28 -13.98
CA ASP A 429 25.58 7.55 -14.91
C ASP A 429 25.21 6.05 -14.99
N ASN A 430 24.04 5.65 -14.49
CA ASN A 430 23.57 4.26 -14.49
C ASN A 430 23.54 3.66 -15.90
N LEU A 431 23.06 4.39 -16.91
CA LEU A 431 23.05 3.90 -18.28
C LEU A 431 24.45 3.58 -18.80
N LYS A 432 25.43 4.44 -18.52
CA LYS A 432 26.84 4.20 -18.85
C LYS A 432 27.37 2.98 -18.11
N TYR A 433 27.04 2.87 -16.83
CA TYR A 433 27.43 1.75 -15.99
C TYR A 433 26.99 0.41 -16.61
N PHE A 434 25.70 0.24 -16.94
CA PHE A 434 25.19 -1.02 -17.49
C PHE A 434 25.72 -1.34 -18.90
N LEU A 435 25.95 -0.32 -19.74
CA LEU A 435 26.37 -0.51 -21.14
C LEU A 435 27.89 -0.65 -21.31
N GLU A 436 28.68 -0.01 -20.47
CA GLU A 436 30.13 0.11 -20.67
C GLU A 436 30.95 -0.42 -19.48
N ASP A 437 30.61 -0.04 -18.25
CA ASP A 437 31.51 -0.22 -17.09
C ASP A 437 31.27 -1.55 -16.36
N ARG A 438 30.04 -2.08 -16.36
CA ARG A 438 29.66 -3.27 -15.60
C ARG A 438 30.21 -4.56 -16.22
N GLU A 439 30.97 -5.31 -15.43
CA GLU A 439 31.37 -6.67 -15.77
C GLU A 439 30.24 -7.67 -15.49
N TRP A 440 29.47 -8.01 -16.53
CA TRP A 440 28.32 -8.91 -16.41
C TRP A 440 28.72 -10.34 -15.99
N PRO A 441 28.18 -10.88 -14.88
CA PRO A 441 28.38 -12.27 -14.49
C PRO A 441 27.98 -13.25 -15.59
N GLY A 442 28.90 -14.14 -15.99
CA GLY A 442 28.67 -15.09 -17.08
C GLY A 442 28.56 -14.47 -18.48
N GLY A 443 28.72 -13.15 -18.62
CA GLY A 443 28.46 -12.42 -19.86
C GLY A 443 29.39 -12.78 -21.03
N ALA A 444 30.59 -13.29 -20.75
CA ALA A 444 31.54 -13.73 -21.78
C ALA A 444 31.23 -15.12 -22.36
N VAL A 445 30.30 -15.86 -21.73
CA VAL A 445 29.92 -17.24 -22.10
C VAL A 445 28.40 -17.41 -22.23
N GLU A 446 27.66 -16.30 -22.34
CA GLU A 446 26.21 -16.26 -22.47
C GLU A 446 25.71 -17.00 -23.72
N ASP A 447 26.53 -17.06 -24.77
CA ASP A 447 26.27 -17.81 -26.00
C ASP A 447 26.11 -19.32 -25.76
N LYS A 448 26.71 -19.84 -24.69
CA LYS A 448 26.65 -21.25 -24.28
C LYS A 448 25.43 -21.59 -23.41
N MET A 449 24.64 -20.59 -23.02
CA MET A 449 23.41 -20.79 -22.25
C MET A 449 22.35 -21.49 -23.12
N PRO A 450 21.50 -22.35 -22.52
CA PRO A 450 20.32 -22.89 -23.20
C PRO A 450 19.46 -21.79 -23.82
N ASP A 451 18.92 -22.02 -25.01
CA ASP A 451 18.16 -21.00 -25.76
C ASP A 451 16.93 -20.52 -24.99
N GLU A 452 16.31 -21.41 -24.22
CA GLU A 452 15.13 -21.12 -23.40
C GLU A 452 15.44 -20.13 -22.26
N LEU A 453 16.69 -20.03 -21.82
CA LEU A 453 17.14 -19.13 -20.74
C LEU A 453 17.74 -17.82 -21.24
N LYS A 454 17.98 -17.68 -22.55
CA LYS A 454 18.51 -16.44 -23.14
C LYS A 454 17.57 -15.25 -22.97
N GLN A 455 16.26 -15.49 -22.95
CA GLN A 455 15.27 -14.42 -22.80
C GLN A 455 15.06 -13.97 -21.34
N THR A 456 15.71 -14.65 -20.38
CA THR A 456 15.63 -14.33 -18.95
C THR A 456 17.02 -14.04 -18.38
N SER A 457 18.02 -13.78 -19.23
CA SER A 457 19.34 -13.36 -18.77
C SER A 457 19.29 -11.94 -18.22
N ALA A 458 20.19 -11.59 -17.31
CA ALA A 458 20.27 -10.23 -16.78
C ALA A 458 20.41 -9.16 -17.89
N ARG A 459 21.08 -9.47 -19.00
CA ARG A 459 21.18 -8.56 -20.17
C ARG A 459 19.91 -8.50 -21.00
N ALA A 460 19.16 -9.59 -21.12
CA ALA A 460 17.86 -9.57 -21.78
C ALA A 460 16.87 -8.71 -20.98
N GLU A 461 16.87 -8.85 -19.65
CA GLU A 461 16.07 -8.01 -18.75
C GLU A 461 16.52 -6.53 -18.80
N LEU A 462 17.82 -6.24 -18.96
CA LEU A 462 18.27 -4.86 -19.27
C LEU A 462 17.62 -4.34 -20.55
N GLY A 463 17.61 -5.14 -21.61
CA GLY A 463 16.96 -4.78 -22.87
C GLY A 463 15.49 -4.44 -22.69
N ALA A 464 14.77 -5.23 -21.89
CA ALA A 464 13.37 -4.99 -21.54
C ALA A 464 13.19 -3.70 -20.74
N ALA A 465 14.02 -3.45 -19.73
CA ALA A 465 13.98 -2.22 -18.95
C ALA A 465 14.31 -0.96 -19.79
N LEU A 466 15.27 -1.06 -20.71
CA LEU A 466 15.58 0.02 -21.66
C LEU A 466 14.45 0.25 -22.67
N GLU A 467 13.79 -0.79 -23.17
CA GLU A 467 12.58 -0.66 -24.00
C GLU A 467 11.49 0.08 -23.22
N ALA A 468 11.30 -0.28 -21.95
CA ALA A 468 10.31 0.37 -21.10
C ALA A 468 10.62 1.86 -20.89
N GLY A 469 11.84 2.19 -20.50
CA GLY A 469 12.29 3.57 -20.32
C GLY A 469 12.25 4.40 -21.60
N ALA A 470 12.67 3.83 -22.74
CA ALA A 470 12.69 4.54 -24.02
C ALA A 470 11.30 4.78 -24.61
N THR A 471 10.35 3.86 -24.38
CA THR A 471 9.01 3.91 -25.00
C THR A 471 7.93 4.47 -24.08
N GLY A 472 8.16 4.48 -22.76
CA GLY A 472 7.14 4.80 -21.76
C GLY A 472 6.05 3.72 -21.66
N ARG A 473 6.35 2.46 -22.03
CA ARG A 473 5.37 1.35 -22.09
C ARG A 473 6.02 0.06 -21.62
N GLU A 474 5.21 -0.87 -21.12
CA GLU A 474 5.70 -2.24 -20.87
C GLU A 474 6.22 -2.88 -22.18
N PRO A 475 7.33 -3.64 -22.13
CA PRO A 475 7.93 -4.26 -23.30
C PRO A 475 6.98 -5.14 -24.09
N GLY A 476 7.14 -5.16 -25.42
CA GLY A 476 6.30 -5.96 -26.32
C GLY A 476 4.86 -5.44 -26.47
N SER A 477 4.53 -4.29 -25.87
CA SER A 477 3.26 -3.60 -26.13
C SER A 477 3.17 -3.16 -27.60
N PRO A 478 1.99 -3.26 -28.24
CA PRO A 478 1.83 -2.84 -29.64
C PRO A 478 2.28 -1.39 -29.88
N LEU A 479 3.16 -1.20 -30.87
CA LEU A 479 3.53 0.11 -31.39
C LEU A 479 2.35 0.65 -32.23
N HIS A 480 1.85 1.84 -31.89
CA HIS A 480 0.73 2.49 -32.60
C HIS A 480 1.16 3.23 -33.88
#